data_AF-A0A5D3CDN3-F1
#
_entry.id   AF-A0A5D3CDN3-F1
#
_cell.length_a   1.000
_cell.length_b   1.000
_cell.length_c   1.000
_cell.angle_alpha   90.00
_cell.angle_beta   90.00
_cell.angle_gamma   90.00
#
_symmetry.space_group_name_H-M   'P 1'
#
loop_
_entity.id
_entity.type
_entity.pdbx_description
1 polymer ?
#
loop_
_entity_poly.entity_id
_entity_poly.type
_entity_poly.pdbx_seq_one_letter_code
_entity_poly.pdbx_strand_id
1 'polypeptide(L)' 'MAPKPVTSPVPEAWYPTLAVLMISVGLIVTASFFIYEATSSRKNRSLAKELTRGTIASIFLGFGSLFLLLASGVYV' A
#
# COMPACT_ATOMS: atom_id res chain seq x y z
N MET A 1 41.07 -4.24 -0.06
CA MET A 1 39.82 -4.04 -0.83
C MET A 1 38.95 -3.10 -0.02
N ALA A 2 38.73 -1.86 -0.47
CA ALA A 2 37.93 -0.89 0.27
C ALA A 2 36.45 -1.34 0.31
N PRO A 3 35.73 -1.17 1.42
CA PRO A 3 34.33 -1.55 1.53
C PRO A 3 33.46 -0.73 0.55
N LYS A 4 32.55 -1.39 -0.16
CA LYS A 4 31.58 -0.73 -1.05
C LYS A 4 30.63 0.11 -0.19
N PRO A 5 30.37 1.39 -0.53
CA PRO A 5 29.37 2.18 0.15
C PRO A 5 28.00 1.52 0.02
N VAL A 6 27.28 1.36 1.13
CA VAL A 6 25.90 0.89 1.12
C VAL A 6 25.01 2.10 0.88
N THR A 7 24.63 2.32 -0.37
CA THR A 7 23.62 3.33 -0.75
C THR A 7 22.23 2.74 -0.64
N SER A 8 21.24 3.57 -0.29
CA SER A 8 19.83 3.16 -0.28
C SER A 8 19.43 2.60 -1.66
N PRO A 9 18.70 1.47 -1.72
CA PRO A 9 18.22 0.90 -2.98
C PRO A 9 17.21 1.79 -3.70
N VAL A 10 16.60 2.76 -3.00
CA VAL A 10 15.66 3.74 -3.57
C VAL A 10 16.13 5.15 -3.17
N PRO A 11 16.22 6.10 -4.11
CA PRO A 11 16.61 7.47 -3.78
C PRO A 11 15.59 8.13 -2.83
N GLU A 12 16.08 8.79 -1.78
CA GLU A 12 15.25 9.41 -0.73
C GLU A 12 14.29 10.47 -1.27
N ALA A 13 14.67 11.16 -2.33
CA ALA A 13 13.84 12.16 -3.02
C ALA A 13 12.51 11.57 -3.55
N TRP A 14 12.43 10.25 -3.75
CA TRP A 14 11.25 9.59 -4.30
C TRP A 14 10.28 9.09 -3.23
N TYR A 15 10.71 9.00 -1.97
CA TYR A 15 9.88 8.50 -0.86
C TYR A 15 8.52 9.22 -0.74
N PRO A 16 8.43 10.56 -0.74
CA PRO A 16 7.13 11.22 -0.61
C PRO A 16 6.20 10.94 -1.80
N THR A 17 6.73 10.92 -3.02
CA THR A 17 5.94 10.64 -4.23
C THR A 17 5.43 9.19 -4.25
N LEU A 18 6.28 8.23 -3.88
CA LEU A 18 5.92 6.82 -3.75
C LEU A 18 4.88 6.60 -2.65
N ALA A 19 5.04 7.26 -1.50
CA ALA A 19 4.08 7.20 -0.39
C ALA A 19 2.69 7.66 -0.83
N VAL A 20 2.59 8.85 -1.42
CA VAL A 20 1.31 9.40 -1.89
C VAL A 20 0.68 8.47 -2.92
N LEU A 21 1.44 8.02 -3.92
CA LEU A 21 0.92 7.13 -4.97
C LEU A 21 0.39 5.82 -4.39
N MET A 22 1.17 5.13 -3.56
CA MET A 22 0.75 3.84 -3.00
C MET A 22 -0.41 3.98 -2.03
N ILE A 23 -0.43 5.02 -1.20
CA ILE A 23 -1.54 5.28 -0.27
C ILE A 23 -2.81 5.64 -1.06
N SER A 24 -2.75 6.51 -2.07
CA SER A 24 -3.91 6.85 -2.88
C SER A 24 -4.52 5.63 -3.56
N VAL A 25 -3.69 4.78 -4.18
CA VAL A 25 -4.16 3.53 -4.79
C VAL A 25 -4.75 2.60 -3.73
N GLY A 26 -4.05 2.41 -2.61
CA GLY A 26 -4.51 1.57 -1.50
C GLY A 26 -5.87 2.00 -0.94
N LEU A 27 -6.07 3.31 -0.74
CA LEU A 27 -7.34 3.87 -0.27
C LEU A 27 -8.48 3.67 -1.27
N ILE A 28 -8.23 3.83 -2.58
CA ILE A 28 -9.23 3.59 -3.62
C ILE A 28 -9.66 2.11 -3.64
N VAL A 29 -8.72 1.18 -3.51
CA VAL A 29 -9.02 -0.25 -3.45
C VAL A 29 -9.78 -0.61 -2.17
N THR A 30 -9.39 -0.05 -1.01
CA THR A 30 -10.11 -0.22 0.25
C THR A 30 -11.53 0.33 0.18
N ALA A 31 -11.74 1.52 -0.41
CA ALA A 31 -13.06 2.07 -0.63
C ALA A 31 -13.91 1.15 -1.53
N SER A 32 -13.31 0.62 -2.60
CA SER A 32 -13.98 -0.33 -3.50
C SER A 32 -14.36 -1.64 -2.81
N PHE A 33 -13.53 -2.11 -1.86
CA PHE A 33 -13.84 -3.26 -1.02
C PHE A 33 -15.06 -2.99 -0.13
N PHE A 34 -15.07 -1.87 0.60
CA PHE A 34 -16.20 -1.52 1.47
C PHE A 34 -17.50 -1.30 0.70
N ILE A 35 -17.45 -0.67 -0.48
CA ILE A 35 -18.63 -0.49 -1.34
C ILE A 35 -19.17 -1.85 -1.79
N TYR A 36 -18.29 -2.77 -2.20
CA TYR A 36 -18.70 -4.12 -2.56
C TYR A 36 -19.33 -4.86 -1.37
N GLU A 37 -18.76 -4.71 -0.18
CA GLU A 37 -19.29 -5.33 1.01
C GLU A 37 -20.68 -4.79 1.40
N ALA A 38 -20.86 -3.47 1.35
CA ALA A 38 -22.10 -2.79 1.73
C ALA A 38 -23.23 -2.97 0.70
N THR A 39 -22.89 -3.12 -0.58
CA THR A 39 -23.89 -3.18 -1.67
C THR A 39 -24.20 -4.61 -2.11
N SER A 40 -23.28 -5.57 -1.92
CA SER A 40 -23.46 -6.92 -2.44
C SER A 40 -24.40 -7.76 -1.56
N SER A 41 -25.48 -8.24 -2.16
CA SER A 41 -26.41 -9.19 -1.53
C SER A 41 -25.70 -10.50 -1.14
N ARG A 42 -26.11 -11.12 -0.02
CA ARG A 42 -25.53 -12.37 0.53
C ARG A 42 -25.44 -13.52 -0.48
N LYS A 43 -26.29 -13.53 -1.52
CA LYS A 43 -26.33 -14.56 -2.57
C LYS A 43 -25.25 -14.41 -3.66
N ASN A 44 -24.70 -13.21 -3.83
CA ASN A 44 -23.65 -12.89 -4.83
C ASN A 44 -22.28 -12.58 -4.18
N ARG A 45 -22.19 -12.73 -2.85
CA ARG A 45 -21.02 -12.40 -2.05
C ARG A 45 -20.02 -13.56 -2.12
N SER A 46 -18.81 -13.29 -2.62
CA SER A 46 -17.76 -14.31 -2.76
C SER A 46 -16.58 -13.93 -1.88
N LEU A 47 -16.31 -14.76 -0.87
CA LEU A 47 -15.18 -14.57 0.05
C LEU A 47 -13.84 -14.51 -0.69
N ALA A 48 -13.69 -15.25 -1.79
CA ALA A 48 -12.49 -15.20 -2.61
C ALA A 48 -12.26 -13.81 -3.23
N LYS A 49 -13.33 -13.14 -3.70
CA LYS A 49 -13.24 -11.77 -4.27
C LYS A 49 -12.96 -10.73 -3.20
N GLU A 50 -13.54 -10.90 -2.02
CA GLU A 50 -13.28 -10.06 -0.85
C GLU A 50 -11.82 -10.17 -0.41
N LEU A 51 -11.34 -11.40 -0.23
CA LEU A 51 -9.97 -11.64 0.21
C LEU A 51 -8.97 -11.08 -0.81
N THR A 52 -9.20 -11.29 -2.10
CA THR A 52 -8.33 -10.75 -3.16
C THR A 52 -8.23 -9.22 -3.08
N ARG A 53 -9.38 -8.52 -2.95
CA ARG A 53 -9.39 -7.06 -2.86
C ARG A 53 -8.76 -6.55 -1.56
N GLY A 54 -9.04 -7.22 -0.44
CA GLY A 54 -8.46 -6.90 0.86
C GLY A 54 -6.94 -7.10 0.88
N THR A 55 -6.43 -8.18 0.29
CA THR A 55 -5.00 -8.44 0.17
C THR A 55 -4.30 -7.38 -0.68
N ILE A 56 -4.88 -7.03 -1.84
CA ILE A 56 -4.31 -5.97 -2.71
C ILE A 56 -4.30 -4.64 -1.95
N ALA A 57 -5.40 -4.27 -1.28
CA ALA A 57 -5.47 -3.05 -0.48
C ALA A 57 -4.42 -3.02 0.64
N SER A 58 -4.27 -4.11 1.39
CA SER A 58 -3.32 -4.20 2.50
C SER A 58 -1.86 -4.10 2.04
N ILE A 59 -1.52 -4.66 0.88
CA ILE A 59 -0.17 -4.52 0.31
C ILE A 59 0.11 -3.06 -0.02
N PHE A 60 -0.80 -2.39 -0.76
CA PHE A 60 -0.58 -1.00 -1.15
C PHE A 60 -0.56 -0.03 0.04
N LEU A 61 -1.46 -0.21 1.01
CA LEU A 61 -1.46 0.60 2.23
C LEU A 61 -0.26 0.31 3.14
N GLY A 62 0.18 -0.95 3.23
CA GLY A 62 1.35 -1.33 4.02
C GLY A 62 2.65 -0.76 3.45
N PHE A 63 2.89 -0.93 2.15
CA PHE A 63 4.06 -0.30 1.52
C PHE A 63 3.95 1.22 1.49
N GLY A 64 2.75 1.76 1.27
CA GLY A 64 2.50 3.20 1.33
C GLY A 64 2.81 3.80 2.69
N SER A 65 2.44 3.14 3.78
CA SER A 65 2.76 3.60 5.15
C SER A 65 4.25 3.48 5.47
N LEU A 66 4.94 2.45 4.98
CA LEU A 66 6.40 2.36 5.09
C LEU A 66 7.10 3.54 4.40
N PHE A 67 6.73 3.85 3.15
CA PHE A 67 7.30 5.01 2.45
C PHE A 67 6.93 6.34 3.11
N LEU A 68 5.74 6.43 3.72
CA LEU A 68 5.34 7.63 4.47
C LEU A 68 6.20 7.83 5.72
N LEU A 69 6.51 6.76 6.46
CA LEU A 69 7.41 6.82 7.62
C LEU A 69 8.83 7.21 7.20
N LEU A 70 9.35 6.63 6.11
CA LEU A 70 10.64 7.03 5.55
C LEU A 70 10.63 8.50 5.10
N ALA A 71 9.54 8.97 4.50
CA ALA A 71 9.39 10.36 4.07
C ALA A 71 9.28 11.36 5.25
N SER A 72 8.74 10.93 6.40
CA SER A 72 8.67 11.75 7.61
C SER A 72 9.97 11.76 8.43
N GLY A 73 10.99 11.01 7.98
CA GLY A 73 12.27 10.87 8.67
C GLY A 73 12.27 9.82 9.78
N VAL A 74 11.23 8.99 9.86
CA VAL A 74 11.16 7.83 10.76
C VAL A 74 11.70 6.60 10.02
N TYR A 75 12.97 6.30 10.24
CA TYR A 75 13.63 5.14 9.66
C TYR A 75 13.30 3.89 10.49
N VAL A 76 12.67 2.90 9.84
CA VAL A 76 12.25 1.60 10.41
C VAL A 76 13.09 0.48 9.84
#